data_AF-A0A7G2TUZ5-F1
#
_entry.id   AF-A0A7G2TUZ5-F1
#
_cell.length_a   1.000
_cell.length_b   1.000
_cell.length_c   1.000
_cell.angle_alpha   90.00
_cell.angle_beta   90.00
_cell.angle_gamma   90.00
#
_symmetry.space_group_name_H-M   'P 1'
#
loop_
_entity.id
_entity.type
_entity.pdbx_description
1 polymer ?
#
loop_
_entity_poly.entity_id
_entity_poly.type
_entity_poly.pdbx_seq_one_letter_code
_entity_poly.pdbx_strand_id
1 'polypeptide(L)'
;MQTDLLQEARRQAEICNACRYCEGYCSVFPALHAERAFSDGDLTQLANLCHNCRGCYYACQYTAPHEFDLNLPQALANVRQDSWEELAFPKAAGKAFQKNGLLIALATAIGFALLFWAAKALASQGGEGFYAVLSHNAMVAIFLPAFLFPLLSIGVSLRRYWHRVEARPLKLAHLVQAVREAANMKNLKGGHGDGCNFEDEDRFTHARRAVHQAVMYGFLLCFASTSVATVMHYALNMPAPYGLFSLPKLLGLTGGLLLVVGCFEMVRLKLRSERKLGASGAFGGEIAFVGLLGFVGLSGLVLYAMGQTAAMPSLLAIHLGAVLAFFLLMPFTKMAHGFYRLAALAADAQRKG
;
A
#
# COMPACT_ATOMS: atom_id res chain seq x y z
N MET A 1 11.72 -2.43 -22.75
CA MET A 1 10.62 -1.99 -21.85
C MET A 1 11.16 -1.23 -20.65
N GLN A 2 11.90 -1.84 -19.71
CA GLN A 2 12.43 -1.11 -18.54
C GLN A 2 13.38 0.02 -18.92
N THR A 3 14.34 -0.25 -19.82
CA THR A 3 15.26 0.75 -20.33
C THR A 3 14.52 1.95 -20.94
N ASP A 4 13.42 1.69 -21.65
CA ASP A 4 12.59 2.73 -22.28
C ASP A 4 11.87 3.60 -21.22
N LEU A 5 11.36 2.99 -20.14
CA LEU A 5 10.70 3.72 -19.04
C LEU A 5 11.68 4.63 -18.30
N LEU A 6 12.89 4.14 -18.01
CA LEU A 6 13.94 4.92 -17.35
C LEU A 6 14.48 6.01 -18.27
N GLN A 7 14.67 5.74 -19.56
CA GLN A 7 15.06 6.75 -20.54
C GLN A 7 14.03 7.86 -20.66
N GLU A 8 12.74 7.53 -20.70
CA GLU A 8 11.68 8.54 -20.78
C GLU A 8 11.58 9.36 -19.49
N ALA A 9 11.68 8.73 -18.32
CA ALA A 9 11.74 9.46 -17.05
C ALA A 9 12.97 10.36 -16.95
N ARG A 10 14.13 9.93 -17.47
CA ARG A 10 15.36 10.73 -17.55
C ARG A 10 15.17 11.97 -18.42
N ARG A 11 14.70 11.79 -19.65
CA ARG A 11 14.43 12.88 -20.59
C ARG A 11 13.56 13.96 -19.96
N GLN A 12 12.45 13.56 -19.35
CA GLN A 12 11.55 14.50 -18.71
C GLN A 12 12.16 15.13 -17.45
N ALA A 13 12.88 14.37 -16.63
CA ALA A 13 13.53 14.90 -15.43
C ALA A 13 14.61 15.94 -15.78
N GLU A 14 15.39 15.73 -16.84
CA GLU A 14 16.40 16.69 -17.33
C GLU A 14 15.76 18.00 -17.79
N ILE A 15 14.68 17.94 -18.58
CA ILE A 15 13.94 19.13 -18.99
C ILE A 15 13.32 19.85 -17.77
N CYS A 16 12.75 19.08 -16.84
CA CYS A 16 12.21 19.64 -15.59
C CYS A 16 13.30 20.32 -14.75
N ASN A 17 14.50 19.72 -14.67
CA ASN A 17 15.64 20.25 -13.93
C ASN A 17 16.21 21.53 -14.55
N ALA A 18 16.16 21.65 -15.89
CA ALA A 18 16.55 22.87 -16.59
C ALA A 18 15.50 23.99 -16.40
N CYS A 19 14.22 23.67 -16.46
CA CYS A 19 13.13 24.65 -16.40
C CYS A 19 12.82 25.14 -14.98
N ARG A 20 12.79 24.24 -14.00
CA ARG A 20 12.53 24.48 -12.56
C ARG A 20 11.22 25.22 -12.20
N TYR A 21 10.38 25.57 -13.16
CA TYR A 21 9.11 26.29 -12.94
C TYR A 21 8.21 25.61 -11.90
N CYS A 22 8.14 24.28 -11.93
CA CYS A 22 7.23 23.52 -11.08
C CYS A 22 7.73 23.29 -9.65
N GLU A 23 8.87 23.87 -9.22
CA GLU A 23 9.50 23.61 -7.91
C GLU A 23 8.53 23.78 -6.73
N GLY A 24 7.70 24.83 -6.76
CA GLY A 24 6.67 25.08 -5.74
C GLY A 24 5.47 24.12 -5.81
N TYR A 25 5.28 23.35 -6.87
CA TYR A 25 4.11 22.49 -7.06
C TYR A 25 4.30 21.07 -6.53
N CYS A 26 5.54 20.55 -6.51
CA CYS A 26 5.78 19.16 -6.12
C CYS A 26 6.88 19.04 -5.07
N SER A 27 6.56 18.30 -4.00
CA SER A 27 7.50 17.99 -2.90
C SER A 27 8.69 17.10 -3.30
N VAL A 28 8.74 16.62 -4.55
CA VAL A 28 9.85 15.85 -5.12
C VAL A 28 10.90 16.74 -5.79
N PHE A 29 10.53 17.93 -6.26
CA PHE A 29 11.48 18.77 -7.00
C PHE A 29 12.73 19.17 -6.22
N PRO A 30 12.69 19.41 -4.89
CA PRO A 30 13.92 19.64 -4.14
C PRO A 30 14.93 18.48 -4.25
N ALA A 31 14.45 17.23 -4.34
CA ALA A 31 15.29 16.07 -4.57
C ALA A 31 15.73 15.94 -6.04
N LEU A 32 14.87 16.30 -6.99
CA LEU A 32 15.18 16.26 -8.42
C LEU A 32 16.24 17.32 -8.79
N HIS A 33 16.10 18.55 -8.27
CA HIS A 33 17.00 19.66 -8.55
C HIS A 33 18.34 19.59 -7.82
N ALA A 34 18.49 18.64 -6.89
CA ALA A 34 19.78 18.34 -6.26
C ALA A 34 20.72 17.59 -7.21
N GLU A 35 20.16 16.91 -8.22
CA GLU A 35 20.92 16.10 -9.17
C GLU A 35 21.37 16.93 -10.38
N ARG A 36 22.60 16.68 -10.86
CA ARG A 36 23.12 17.27 -12.10
C ARG A 36 22.85 16.41 -13.32
N ALA A 37 22.81 15.09 -13.12
CA ALA A 37 22.48 14.06 -14.10
C ALA A 37 21.77 12.94 -13.33
N PHE A 38 20.92 12.17 -14.02
CA PHE A 38 20.07 11.18 -13.36
C PHE A 38 20.52 9.75 -13.68
N SER A 39 21.04 9.04 -12.69
CA SER A 39 21.25 7.60 -12.76
C SER A 39 19.90 6.85 -12.70
N ASP A 40 19.91 5.56 -13.03
CA ASP A 40 18.72 4.70 -12.86
C ASP A 40 18.28 4.61 -11.39
N GLY A 41 19.24 4.68 -10.46
CA GLY A 41 19.00 4.71 -9.02
C GLY A 41 18.26 5.98 -8.60
N ASP A 42 18.70 7.14 -9.11
CA ASP A 42 18.06 8.44 -8.82
C ASP A 42 16.62 8.47 -9.30
N LEU A 43 16.37 8.02 -10.53
CA LEU A 43 15.01 7.95 -11.09
C LEU A 43 14.14 6.96 -10.31
N THR A 44 14.70 5.83 -9.89
CA THR A 44 13.99 4.86 -9.04
C THR A 44 13.62 5.47 -7.68
N GLN A 45 14.51 6.25 -7.07
CA GLN A 45 14.23 6.94 -5.81
C GLN A 45 13.18 8.05 -6.01
N LEU A 46 13.35 8.93 -7.00
CA LEU A 46 12.41 10.00 -7.33
C LEU A 46 11.01 9.45 -7.65
N ALA A 47 10.95 8.32 -8.36
CA ALA A 47 9.70 7.62 -8.65
C ALA A 47 8.99 7.18 -7.37
N ASN A 48 9.73 6.67 -6.38
CA ASN A 48 9.20 6.27 -5.07
C ASN A 48 8.95 7.47 -4.13
N LEU A 49 9.56 8.64 -4.37
CA LEU A 49 9.22 9.93 -3.73
C LEU A 49 8.02 10.63 -4.39
N CYS A 50 7.66 10.28 -5.61
CA CYS A 50 6.48 10.82 -6.29
C CYS A 50 5.18 10.19 -5.78
N HIS A 51 4.20 11.02 -5.40
CA HIS A 51 2.85 10.56 -5.04
C HIS A 51 1.86 10.57 -6.20
N ASN A 52 2.27 10.96 -7.41
CA ASN A 52 1.34 11.21 -8.51
C ASN A 52 0.30 12.28 -8.09
N CYS A 53 0.78 13.41 -7.57
CA CYS A 53 -0.03 14.55 -7.10
C CYS A 53 -0.57 15.40 -8.26
N ARG A 54 0.07 15.30 -9.43
CA ARG A 54 -0.31 15.89 -10.73
C ARG A 54 -0.29 17.41 -10.85
N GLY A 55 -0.13 18.15 -9.75
CA GLY A 55 0.04 19.62 -9.81
C GLY A 55 1.18 20.07 -10.74
N CYS A 56 2.28 19.31 -10.82
CA CYS A 56 3.36 19.63 -11.75
C CYS A 56 3.02 19.41 -13.22
N TYR A 57 2.00 18.60 -13.56
CA TYR A 57 1.53 18.43 -14.94
C TYR A 57 0.62 19.59 -15.35
N TYR A 58 -0.39 19.90 -14.55
CA TYR A 58 -1.34 20.98 -14.86
C TYR A 58 -0.69 22.37 -14.85
N ALA A 59 0.40 22.56 -14.10
CA ALA A 59 1.18 23.80 -14.13
C ALA A 59 2.20 23.87 -15.28
N CYS A 60 2.45 22.78 -16.00
CA CYS A 60 3.56 22.70 -16.95
C CYS A 60 3.21 23.28 -18.32
N GLN A 61 4.04 24.23 -18.78
CA GLN A 61 3.94 24.87 -20.09
C GLN A 61 4.34 23.96 -21.27
N TYR A 62 4.96 22.82 -20.97
CA TYR A 62 5.51 21.88 -21.95
C TYR A 62 4.74 20.57 -22.05
N THR A 63 3.51 20.51 -21.54
CA THR A 63 2.58 19.41 -21.80
C THR A 63 2.09 19.45 -23.25
N ALA A 64 1.49 18.36 -23.76
CA ALA A 64 0.87 18.35 -25.09
C ALA A 64 -0.03 19.60 -25.31
N PRO A 65 0.04 20.24 -26.49
CA PRO A 65 0.68 19.80 -27.72
C PRO A 65 2.15 20.27 -27.90
N HIS A 66 2.82 20.75 -26.85
CA HIS A 66 4.23 21.13 -26.95
C HIS A 66 5.12 19.95 -27.38
N GLU A 67 6.17 20.20 -28.16
CA GLU A 67 7.05 19.15 -28.72
C GLU A 67 7.71 18.24 -27.67
N PHE A 68 7.91 18.76 -26.46
CA PHE A 68 8.47 17.99 -25.34
C PHE A 68 7.47 17.01 -24.71
N ASP A 69 6.16 17.25 -24.87
CA ASP A 69 5.05 16.45 -24.32
C ASP A 69 5.33 15.88 -22.91
N LEU A 70 5.55 16.77 -21.94
CA LEU A 70 5.91 16.37 -20.59
C LEU A 70 4.73 15.77 -19.84
N ASN A 71 4.93 14.59 -19.26
CA ASN A 71 4.01 13.93 -18.33
C ASN A 71 4.81 13.25 -17.21
N LEU A 72 5.52 14.07 -16.43
CA LEU A 72 6.41 13.58 -15.37
C LEU A 72 5.68 12.70 -14.34
N PRO A 73 4.40 12.99 -13.96
CA PRO A 73 3.64 12.11 -13.09
C PRO A 73 3.47 10.70 -13.65
N GLN A 74 3.22 10.54 -14.95
CA GLN A 74 3.09 9.24 -15.60
C GLN A 74 4.45 8.55 -15.72
N ALA A 75 5.48 9.24 -16.19
CA ALA A 75 6.82 8.68 -16.34
C ALA A 75 7.34 8.11 -15.01
N LEU A 76 7.27 8.89 -13.94
CA LEU A 76 7.64 8.44 -12.60
C LEU A 76 6.68 7.38 -12.02
N ALA A 77 5.41 7.38 -12.41
CA ALA A 77 4.49 6.31 -12.00
C ALA A 77 4.84 4.97 -12.65
N ASN A 78 5.23 4.97 -13.93
CA ASN A 78 5.64 3.77 -14.64
C ASN A 78 6.96 3.22 -14.08
N VAL A 79 7.98 4.07 -13.90
CA VAL A 79 9.25 3.67 -13.26
C VAL A 79 9.01 3.10 -11.86
N ARG A 80 8.10 3.71 -11.08
CA ARG A 80 7.76 3.20 -9.75
C ARG A 80 7.17 1.79 -9.81
N GLN A 81 6.18 1.54 -10.66
CA GLN A 81 5.57 0.20 -10.78
C GLN A 81 6.58 -0.83 -11.26
N ASP A 82 7.35 -0.50 -12.28
CA ASP A 82 8.40 -1.36 -12.83
C ASP A 82 9.45 -1.69 -11.75
N SER A 83 9.87 -0.69 -10.95
CA SER A 83 10.81 -0.91 -9.84
C SER A 83 10.25 -1.88 -8.79
N TRP A 84 8.96 -1.82 -8.47
CA TRP A 84 8.35 -2.74 -7.52
C TRP A 84 8.32 -4.17 -8.06
N GLU A 85 7.96 -4.34 -9.33
CA GLU A 85 7.97 -5.65 -9.99
C GLU A 85 9.38 -6.25 -10.03
N GLU A 86 10.36 -5.44 -10.41
CA GLU A 86 11.73 -5.91 -10.64
C GLU A 86 12.44 -6.30 -9.34
N LEU A 87 12.22 -5.49 -8.29
CA LEU A 87 12.87 -5.66 -6.99
C LEU A 87 12.15 -6.71 -6.12
N ALA A 88 10.89 -7.04 -6.42
CA ALA A 88 10.10 -8.02 -5.67
C ALA A 88 10.80 -9.39 -5.53
N PHE A 89 10.60 -10.00 -4.37
CA PHE A 89 11.03 -11.37 -4.08
C PHE A 89 9.84 -12.25 -3.67
N PRO A 90 9.64 -13.43 -4.28
CA PRO A 90 10.27 -13.91 -5.50
C PRO A 90 9.87 -13.10 -6.72
N LYS A 91 10.81 -12.87 -7.65
CA LYS A 91 10.57 -12.04 -8.85
C LYS A 91 9.44 -12.61 -9.72
N ALA A 92 9.35 -13.93 -9.85
CA ALA A 92 8.31 -14.60 -10.63
C ALA A 92 6.88 -14.29 -10.12
N ALA A 93 6.70 -14.22 -8.79
CA ALA A 93 5.42 -13.87 -8.19
C ALA A 93 5.05 -12.40 -8.44
N GLY A 94 6.03 -11.49 -8.34
CA GLY A 94 5.86 -10.08 -8.74
C GLY A 94 5.38 -9.95 -10.18
N LYS A 95 6.07 -10.59 -11.13
CA LYS A 95 5.68 -10.59 -12.56
C LYS A 95 4.27 -11.14 -12.80
N ALA A 96 3.94 -12.27 -12.17
CA ALA A 96 2.62 -12.88 -12.30
C ALA A 96 1.53 -11.93 -11.79
N PHE A 97 1.77 -11.27 -10.65
CA PHE A 97 0.85 -10.30 -10.08
C PHE A 97 0.67 -9.07 -10.98
N GLN A 98 1.74 -8.52 -11.56
CA GLN A 98 1.59 -7.35 -12.44
C GLN A 98 0.81 -7.67 -13.71
N LYS A 99 0.92 -8.91 -14.23
CA LYS A 99 0.15 -9.35 -15.40
C LYS A 99 -1.33 -9.59 -15.09
N ASN A 100 -1.66 -10.19 -13.94
CA ASN A 100 -3.00 -10.71 -13.65
C ASN A 100 -3.53 -10.35 -12.24
N GLY A 101 -3.09 -9.23 -11.66
CA GLY A 101 -3.27 -8.95 -10.23
C GLY A 101 -4.72 -8.98 -9.73
N LEU A 102 -5.67 -8.51 -10.54
CA LEU A 102 -7.11 -8.61 -10.22
C LEU A 102 -7.58 -10.07 -10.13
N LEU A 103 -7.26 -10.88 -11.14
CA LEU A 103 -7.65 -12.29 -11.19
C LEU A 103 -6.99 -13.08 -10.05
N ILE A 104 -5.71 -12.81 -9.77
CA ILE A 104 -4.99 -13.45 -8.66
C ILE A 104 -5.62 -13.08 -7.32
N ALA A 105 -5.94 -11.80 -7.08
CA ALA A 105 -6.58 -11.36 -5.84
C ALA A 105 -7.96 -11.98 -5.62
N LEU A 106 -8.78 -12.07 -6.68
CA LEU A 106 -10.10 -12.70 -6.61
C LEU A 106 -9.97 -14.22 -6.41
N ALA A 107 -9.10 -14.88 -7.17
CA ALA A 107 -8.90 -16.32 -7.09
C ALA A 107 -8.37 -16.76 -5.73
N THR A 108 -7.44 -16.02 -5.12
CA THR A 108 -6.94 -16.34 -3.79
C THR A 108 -7.97 -16.05 -2.70
N ALA A 109 -8.69 -14.92 -2.77
CA ALA A 109 -9.72 -14.60 -1.77
C ALA A 109 -10.86 -15.62 -1.79
N ILE A 110 -11.39 -15.95 -2.96
CA ILE A 110 -12.46 -16.94 -3.13
C ILE A 110 -11.92 -18.34 -2.80
N GLY A 111 -10.75 -18.70 -3.33
CA GLY A 111 -10.13 -20.01 -3.11
C GLY A 111 -9.88 -20.29 -1.64
N PHE A 112 -9.31 -19.34 -0.89
CA PHE A 112 -9.10 -19.51 0.55
C PHE A 112 -10.40 -19.53 1.33
N ALA A 113 -11.40 -18.71 0.97
CA ALA A 113 -12.71 -18.76 1.61
C ALA A 113 -13.38 -20.14 1.41
N LEU A 114 -13.33 -20.70 0.21
CA LEU A 114 -13.83 -22.04 -0.10
C LEU A 114 -13.03 -23.14 0.63
N LEU A 115 -11.72 -23.00 0.74
CA LEU A 115 -10.87 -23.93 1.49
C LEU A 115 -11.23 -23.95 2.97
N PHE A 116 -11.41 -22.78 3.60
CA PHE A 116 -11.85 -22.70 4.99
C PHE A 116 -13.28 -23.24 5.17
N TRP A 117 -14.17 -23.00 4.21
CA TRP A 117 -15.52 -23.55 4.23
C TRP A 117 -15.54 -25.07 4.11
N ALA A 118 -14.72 -25.64 3.21
CA ALA A 118 -14.57 -27.09 3.05
C ALA A 118 -13.92 -27.74 4.26
N ALA A 119 -12.87 -27.12 4.82
CA ALA A 119 -12.22 -27.59 6.05
C ALA A 119 -13.21 -27.69 7.21
N LYS A 120 -14.10 -26.71 7.35
CA LYS A 120 -15.22 -26.76 8.31
C LYS A 120 -16.16 -27.93 8.02
N ALA A 121 -16.58 -28.12 6.77
CA ALA A 121 -17.53 -29.18 6.40
C ALA A 121 -16.98 -30.59 6.68
N LEU A 122 -15.66 -30.75 6.64
CA LEU A 122 -14.94 -32.01 6.87
C LEU A 122 -14.51 -32.22 8.33
N ALA A 123 -14.48 -31.17 9.16
CA ALA A 123 -14.14 -31.28 10.57
C ALA A 123 -15.26 -31.99 11.33
N SER A 124 -14.94 -33.12 11.98
CA SER A 124 -15.85 -33.81 12.89
C SER A 124 -16.18 -32.89 14.09
N GLN A 125 -17.45 -32.83 14.47
CA GLN A 125 -17.94 -31.92 15.51
C GLN A 125 -17.16 -32.11 16.83
N GLY A 126 -16.41 -31.10 17.24
CA GLY A 126 -15.68 -31.09 18.51
C GLY A 126 -15.00 -29.74 18.79
N GLY A 127 -15.67 -28.87 19.54
CA GLY A 127 -15.16 -27.57 20.02
C GLY A 127 -16.31 -26.58 20.28
N GLU A 128 -16.12 -25.62 21.18
CA GLU A 128 -17.07 -24.52 21.41
C GLU A 128 -16.61 -23.21 20.73
N GLY A 129 -17.57 -22.44 20.20
CA GLY A 129 -17.33 -21.10 19.63
C GLY A 129 -16.45 -21.08 18.38
N PHE A 130 -15.58 -20.06 18.28
CA PHE A 130 -14.70 -19.80 17.13
C PHE A 130 -13.75 -20.97 16.79
N TYR A 131 -13.28 -21.70 17.82
CA TYR A 131 -12.34 -22.81 17.67
C TYR A 131 -12.99 -24.14 17.25
N ALA A 132 -14.34 -24.19 17.22
CA ALA A 132 -15.09 -25.33 16.68
C ALA A 132 -14.93 -25.46 15.15
N VAL A 133 -14.54 -24.37 14.48
CA VAL A 133 -14.44 -24.28 13.01
C VAL A 133 -13.01 -24.51 12.54
N LEU A 134 -12.02 -24.03 13.28
CA LEU A 134 -10.60 -24.24 13.01
C LEU A 134 -9.87 -24.40 14.34
N SER A 135 -9.16 -25.50 14.54
CA SER A 135 -8.36 -25.67 15.75
C SER A 135 -7.30 -24.57 15.85
N HIS A 136 -6.97 -24.20 17.08
CA HIS A 136 -5.96 -23.18 17.34
C HIS A 136 -4.63 -23.50 16.61
N ASN A 137 -4.21 -24.76 16.63
CA ASN A 137 -3.00 -25.22 15.95
C ASN A 137 -3.08 -25.07 14.43
N ALA A 138 -4.25 -25.32 13.82
CA ALA A 138 -4.45 -25.12 12.39
C ALA A 138 -4.34 -23.63 12.01
N MET A 139 -4.87 -22.72 12.84
CA MET A 139 -4.71 -21.29 12.60
C MET A 139 -3.25 -20.86 12.65
N VAL A 140 -2.51 -21.32 13.67
CA VAL A 140 -1.08 -21.01 13.79
C VAL A 140 -0.31 -21.56 12.58
N ALA A 141 -0.56 -22.82 12.20
CA ALA A 141 0.14 -23.47 11.08
C ALA A 141 -0.09 -22.76 9.72
N ILE A 142 -1.28 -22.20 9.49
CA ILE A 142 -1.62 -21.51 8.23
C ILE A 142 -1.16 -20.05 8.25
N PHE A 143 -1.49 -19.32 9.32
CA PHE A 143 -1.28 -17.87 9.36
C PHE A 143 0.15 -17.47 9.73
N LEU A 144 0.90 -18.29 10.47
CA LEU A 144 2.28 -17.96 10.81
C LEU A 144 3.18 -17.89 9.55
N PRO A 145 3.21 -18.90 8.65
CA PRO A 145 3.94 -18.78 7.39
C PRO A 145 3.40 -17.65 6.50
N ALA A 146 2.07 -17.48 6.45
CA ALA A 146 1.44 -16.42 5.67
C ALA A 146 1.75 -15.01 6.19
N PHE A 147 2.21 -14.87 7.44
CA PHE A 147 2.69 -13.62 8.01
C PHE A 147 4.22 -13.45 7.84
N LEU A 148 5.00 -14.51 8.09
CA LEU A 148 6.46 -14.46 8.00
C LEU A 148 6.97 -14.32 6.55
N PHE A 149 6.34 -15.01 5.60
CA PHE A 149 6.76 -14.96 4.20
C PHE A 149 6.67 -13.55 3.60
N PRO A 150 5.56 -12.80 3.74
CA PRO A 150 5.49 -11.40 3.29
C PRO A 150 6.57 -10.51 3.92
N LEU A 151 6.85 -10.66 5.21
CA LEU A 151 7.90 -9.88 5.89
C LEU A 151 9.29 -10.18 5.31
N LEU A 152 9.62 -11.45 5.10
CA LEU A 152 10.86 -11.86 4.46
C LEU A 152 10.95 -11.34 3.03
N SER A 153 9.86 -11.48 2.27
CA SER A 153 9.74 -10.98 0.90
C SER A 153 9.99 -9.49 0.81
N ILE A 154 9.34 -8.69 1.66
CA ILE A 154 9.53 -7.25 1.75
C ILE A 154 10.96 -6.94 2.17
N GLY A 155 11.51 -7.61 3.18
CA GLY A 155 12.89 -7.41 3.64
C GLY A 155 13.93 -7.61 2.54
N VAL A 156 13.82 -8.68 1.76
CA VAL A 156 14.69 -8.93 0.59
C VAL A 156 14.48 -7.86 -0.48
N SER A 157 13.23 -7.49 -0.76
CA SER A 157 12.89 -6.50 -1.78
C SER A 157 13.40 -5.10 -1.43
N LEU A 158 13.34 -4.71 -0.15
CA LEU A 158 13.90 -3.47 0.37
C LEU A 158 15.43 -3.47 0.35
N ARG A 159 16.07 -4.60 0.65
CA ARG A 159 17.53 -4.70 0.51
C ARG A 159 17.97 -4.47 -0.93
N ARG A 160 17.27 -5.07 -1.89
CA ARG A 160 17.52 -4.85 -3.32
C ARG A 160 17.30 -3.39 -3.72
N TYR A 161 16.22 -2.77 -3.24
CA TYR A 161 15.97 -1.35 -3.43
C TYR A 161 17.11 -0.48 -2.87
N TRP A 162 17.55 -0.76 -1.65
CA TRP A 162 18.61 -0.01 -0.98
C TRP A 162 19.93 -0.04 -1.76
N HIS A 163 20.27 -1.19 -2.34
CA HIS A 163 21.42 -1.32 -3.24
C HIS A 163 21.19 -0.63 -4.59
N ARG A 164 19.99 -0.70 -5.17
CA ARG A 164 19.66 -0.07 -6.46
C ARG A 164 19.78 1.45 -6.43
N VAL A 165 19.41 2.08 -5.32
CA VAL A 165 19.51 3.54 -5.15
C VAL A 165 20.83 3.95 -4.50
N GLU A 166 21.77 3.02 -4.36
CA GLU A 166 23.10 3.24 -3.77
C GLU A 166 23.06 3.97 -2.41
N ALA A 167 22.04 3.68 -1.59
CA ALA A 167 21.84 4.37 -0.33
C ALA A 167 22.93 4.02 0.69
N ARG A 168 23.38 5.03 1.44
CA ARG A 168 24.40 4.89 2.50
C ARG A 168 23.85 4.11 3.69
N PRO A 169 24.70 3.64 4.62
CA PRO A 169 24.24 2.97 5.84
C PRO A 169 23.19 3.79 6.61
N LEU A 170 22.13 3.13 7.05
CA LEU A 170 20.99 3.77 7.72
C LEU A 170 21.37 4.19 9.14
N LYS A 171 21.12 5.46 9.49
CA LYS A 171 21.17 5.98 10.87
C LYS A 171 19.76 6.11 11.42
N LEU A 172 19.61 6.02 12.75
CA LEU A 172 18.31 6.14 13.43
C LEU A 172 17.62 7.48 13.13
N ALA A 173 18.38 8.58 13.03
CA ALA A 173 17.84 9.90 12.70
C ALA A 173 17.11 9.92 11.33
N HIS A 174 17.67 9.26 10.31
CA HIS A 174 17.06 9.17 8.98
C HIS A 174 15.74 8.39 9.03
N LEU A 175 15.69 7.32 9.82
CA LEU A 175 14.48 6.52 10.00
C LEU A 175 13.38 7.32 10.73
N VAL A 176 13.73 8.02 11.81
CA VAL A 176 12.78 8.87 12.55
C VAL A 176 12.20 9.96 11.64
N GLN A 177 13.05 10.61 10.83
CA GLN A 177 12.59 11.59 9.86
C GLN A 177 11.66 10.97 8.82
N ALA A 178 12.03 9.83 8.23
CA ALA A 178 11.23 9.14 7.23
C ALA A 178 9.85 8.73 7.79
N VAL A 179 9.80 8.19 9.01
CA VAL A 179 8.56 7.83 9.70
C VAL A 179 7.69 9.07 9.95
N ARG A 180 8.30 10.18 10.41
CA ARG A 180 7.58 11.44 10.64
C ARG A 180 6.99 12.00 9.34
N GLU A 181 7.75 11.98 8.25
CA GLU A 181 7.29 12.46 6.95
C GLU A 181 6.17 11.58 6.37
N ALA A 182 6.27 10.25 6.52
CA ALA A 182 5.24 9.29 6.13
C ALA A 182 3.94 9.46 6.95
N ALA A 183 4.04 9.54 8.29
CA ALA A 183 2.87 9.70 9.17
C ALA A 183 2.10 11.01 8.88
N ASN A 184 2.83 12.10 8.63
CA ASN A 184 2.22 13.39 8.29
C ASN A 184 1.76 13.49 6.83
N MET A 185 2.06 12.48 6.00
CA MET A 185 1.82 12.48 4.56
C MET A 185 2.38 13.75 3.91
N LYS A 186 3.60 14.16 4.30
CA LYS A 186 4.20 15.45 3.92
C LYS A 186 4.11 15.70 2.42
N ASN A 187 4.48 14.69 1.63
CA ASN A 187 4.54 14.83 0.18
C ASN A 187 3.17 14.85 -0.53
N LEU A 188 2.09 14.44 0.15
CA LEU A 188 0.70 14.60 -0.34
C LEU A 188 0.11 15.99 -0.04
N LYS A 189 0.86 16.89 0.59
CA LYS A 189 0.50 18.32 0.70
C LYS A 189 0.86 19.13 -0.56
N GLY A 190 1.49 18.53 -1.57
CA GLY A 190 2.09 19.29 -2.67
C GLY A 190 3.37 20.01 -2.24
N GLY A 191 3.97 20.78 -3.15
CA GLY A 191 5.13 21.62 -2.84
C GLY A 191 4.76 22.86 -2.01
N HIS A 192 3.64 23.50 -2.36
CA HIS A 192 3.13 24.75 -1.77
C HIS A 192 2.32 24.52 -0.49
N GLY A 193 1.78 23.32 -0.29
CA GLY A 193 1.08 22.95 0.94
C GLY A 193 -0.44 22.80 0.83
N ASP A 194 -1.05 23.13 -0.30
CA ASP A 194 -2.53 23.12 -0.47
C ASP A 194 -3.10 21.77 -0.95
N GLY A 195 -2.25 20.75 -1.13
CA GLY A 195 -2.67 19.41 -1.54
C GLY A 195 -2.37 19.07 -2.99
N CYS A 196 -3.25 18.30 -3.63
CA CYS A 196 -3.04 17.72 -4.96
C CYS A 196 -4.23 17.92 -5.89
N ASN A 197 -3.98 18.12 -7.19
CA ASN A 197 -4.94 18.06 -8.29
C ASN A 197 -5.13 16.59 -8.73
N PHE A 198 -5.58 15.73 -7.82
CA PHE A 198 -5.64 14.30 -8.14
C PHE A 198 -6.92 13.91 -8.87
N GLU A 199 -8.07 14.35 -8.35
CA GLU A 199 -9.40 14.06 -8.85
C GLU A 199 -10.03 15.17 -9.70
N ASP A 200 -9.37 16.34 -9.74
CA ASP A 200 -9.86 17.59 -10.33
C ASP A 200 -8.63 18.40 -10.75
N GLU A 201 -8.60 18.84 -12.02
CA GLU A 201 -7.47 19.57 -12.59
C GLU A 201 -7.37 21.01 -12.08
N ASP A 202 -8.51 21.65 -11.82
CA ASP A 202 -8.59 23.07 -11.49
C ASP A 202 -8.47 23.35 -9.99
N ARG A 203 -8.37 22.31 -9.15
CA ARG A 203 -8.42 22.47 -7.69
C ARG A 203 -7.39 21.63 -6.94
N PHE A 204 -6.62 22.29 -6.08
CA PHE A 204 -5.81 21.62 -5.06
C PHE A 204 -6.68 21.17 -3.89
N THR A 205 -6.53 19.91 -3.48
CA THR A 205 -7.30 19.34 -2.38
C THR A 205 -6.45 18.47 -1.46
N HIS A 206 -6.81 18.46 -0.18
CA HIS A 206 -6.30 17.48 0.79
C HIS A 206 -7.11 16.18 0.84
N ALA A 207 -8.06 15.97 -0.08
CA ALA A 207 -8.97 14.83 -0.02
C ALA A 207 -8.19 13.50 -0.04
N ARG A 208 -7.27 13.34 -0.99
CA ARG A 208 -6.44 12.13 -1.08
C ARG A 208 -5.54 11.94 0.14
N ARG A 209 -5.05 13.02 0.75
CA ARG A 209 -4.23 12.96 1.98
C ARG A 209 -5.05 12.44 3.16
N ALA A 210 -6.22 13.03 3.40
CA ALA A 210 -7.12 12.62 4.47
C ALA A 210 -7.60 11.17 4.28
N VAL A 211 -8.00 10.81 3.06
CA VAL A 211 -8.46 9.46 2.71
C VAL A 211 -7.33 8.43 2.85
N HIS A 212 -6.10 8.76 2.45
CA HIS A 212 -4.96 7.87 2.68
C HIS A 212 -4.60 7.73 4.16
N GLN A 213 -4.75 8.78 4.97
CA GLN A 213 -4.59 8.68 6.42
C GLN A 213 -5.66 7.77 7.04
N ALA A 214 -6.92 7.87 6.61
CA ALA A 214 -7.98 6.97 7.04
C ALA A 214 -7.66 5.50 6.73
N VAL A 215 -7.17 5.18 5.51
CA VAL A 215 -6.73 3.83 5.15
C VAL A 215 -5.53 3.38 5.99
N MET A 216 -4.50 4.22 6.11
CA MET A 216 -3.26 3.87 6.83
C MET A 216 -3.54 3.64 8.32
N TYR A 217 -4.18 4.59 9.00
CA TYR A 217 -4.49 4.44 10.42
C TYR A 217 -5.56 3.37 10.65
N GLY A 218 -6.54 3.23 9.76
CA GLY A 218 -7.52 2.14 9.82
C GLY A 218 -6.84 0.77 9.80
N PHE A 219 -5.92 0.55 8.87
CA PHE A 219 -5.12 -0.68 8.80
C PHE A 219 -4.27 -0.88 10.06
N LEU A 220 -3.55 0.15 10.51
CA LEU A 220 -2.68 0.05 11.70
C LEU A 220 -3.48 -0.26 12.98
N LEU A 221 -4.67 0.31 13.13
CA LEU A 221 -5.56 0.03 14.26
C LEU A 221 -6.13 -1.40 14.21
N CYS A 222 -6.55 -1.88 13.02
CA CYS A 222 -6.94 -3.28 12.85
C CYS A 222 -5.80 -4.24 13.16
N PHE A 223 -4.60 -3.95 12.67
CA PHE A 223 -3.41 -4.74 12.95
C PHE A 223 -3.09 -4.74 14.46
N ALA A 224 -3.11 -3.56 15.10
CA ALA A 224 -2.90 -3.42 16.54
C ALA A 224 -3.95 -4.18 17.36
N SER A 225 -5.22 -4.19 16.94
CA SER A 225 -6.27 -5.00 17.56
C SER A 225 -5.88 -6.48 17.60
N THR A 226 -5.45 -7.05 16.48
CA THR A 226 -5.04 -8.45 16.39
C THR A 226 -3.75 -8.72 17.18
N SER A 227 -2.77 -7.81 17.15
CA SER A 227 -1.55 -7.94 17.94
C SER A 227 -1.82 -7.91 19.45
N VAL A 228 -2.65 -6.97 19.91
CA VAL A 228 -3.02 -6.85 21.33
C VAL A 228 -3.82 -8.06 21.77
N ALA A 229 -4.76 -8.56 20.96
CA ALA A 229 -5.49 -9.80 21.25
C ALA A 229 -4.54 -10.99 21.43
N THR A 230 -3.54 -11.13 20.56
CA THR A 230 -2.50 -12.18 20.68
C THR A 230 -1.71 -12.04 21.98
N VAL A 231 -1.23 -10.85 22.32
CA VAL A 231 -0.50 -10.60 23.57
C VAL A 231 -1.38 -10.89 24.79
N MET A 232 -2.63 -10.41 24.79
CA MET A 232 -3.59 -10.67 25.86
C MET A 232 -3.84 -12.17 26.03
N HIS A 233 -4.02 -12.91 24.94
CA HIS A 233 -4.26 -14.35 24.96
C HIS A 233 -3.07 -15.13 25.53
N TYR A 234 -1.86 -14.96 24.97
CA TYR A 234 -0.71 -15.81 25.32
C TYR A 234 0.14 -15.28 26.46
N ALA A 235 0.33 -13.96 26.57
CA ALA A 235 1.23 -13.38 27.58
C ALA A 235 0.51 -13.02 28.88
N LEU A 236 -0.77 -12.62 28.80
CA LEU A 236 -1.57 -12.20 29.95
C LEU A 236 -2.61 -13.24 30.39
N ASN A 237 -2.71 -14.37 29.69
CA ASN A 237 -3.69 -15.42 29.92
C ASN A 237 -5.15 -14.89 29.96
N MET A 238 -5.44 -13.91 29.09
CA MET A 238 -6.75 -13.29 28.89
C MET A 238 -7.30 -13.73 27.53
N PRO A 239 -7.86 -14.95 27.41
CA PRO A 239 -8.43 -15.42 26.15
C PRO A 239 -9.72 -14.68 25.80
N ALA A 240 -10.04 -14.66 24.50
CA ALA A 240 -11.35 -14.24 24.02
C ALA A 240 -12.47 -15.13 24.62
N PRO A 241 -13.71 -14.64 24.78
CA PRO A 241 -14.29 -13.43 24.18
C PRO A 241 -13.94 -12.11 24.89
N TYR A 242 -13.70 -11.05 24.10
CA TYR A 242 -13.42 -9.71 24.62
C TYR A 242 -14.66 -8.82 24.62
N GLY A 243 -14.90 -8.12 25.74
CA GLY A 243 -15.96 -7.12 25.88
C GLY A 243 -15.73 -5.86 25.04
N LEU A 244 -16.76 -5.03 24.88
CA LEU A 244 -16.76 -3.82 24.04
C LEU A 244 -15.65 -2.81 24.35
N PHE A 245 -15.39 -2.57 25.64
CA PHE A 245 -14.40 -1.61 26.10
C PHE A 245 -12.98 -2.18 26.22
N SER A 246 -12.75 -3.39 25.67
CA SER A 246 -11.41 -3.96 25.59
C SER A 246 -10.59 -3.29 24.49
N LEU A 247 -9.27 -3.25 24.66
CA LEU A 247 -8.36 -2.70 23.66
C LEU A 247 -8.53 -3.36 22.27
N PRO A 248 -8.62 -4.70 22.13
CA PRO A 248 -8.87 -5.30 20.82
C PRO A 248 -10.16 -4.80 20.16
N LYS A 249 -11.25 -4.66 20.92
CA LYS A 249 -12.53 -4.21 20.33
C LYS A 249 -12.50 -2.75 19.93
N LEU A 250 -11.99 -1.86 20.78
CA LEU A 250 -11.91 -0.43 20.47
C LEU A 250 -11.03 -0.18 19.23
N LEU A 251 -9.84 -0.79 19.20
CA LEU A 251 -8.92 -0.67 18.05
C LEU A 251 -9.51 -1.31 16.78
N GLY A 252 -10.13 -2.48 16.91
CA GLY A 252 -10.67 -3.22 15.77
C GLY A 252 -11.88 -2.54 15.12
N LEU A 253 -12.81 -2.03 15.92
CA LEU A 253 -14.01 -1.35 15.42
C LEU A 253 -13.68 0.00 14.78
N THR A 254 -12.91 0.84 15.47
CA THR A 254 -12.49 2.14 14.94
C THR A 254 -11.62 1.98 13.70
N GLY A 255 -10.66 1.04 13.75
CA GLY A 255 -9.81 0.71 12.61
C GLY A 255 -10.62 0.21 11.41
N GLY A 256 -11.56 -0.71 11.63
CA GLY A 256 -12.40 -1.28 10.58
C GLY A 256 -13.27 -0.23 9.89
N LEU A 257 -13.89 0.67 10.66
CA LEU A 257 -14.69 1.77 10.11
C LEU A 257 -13.86 2.73 9.27
N LEU A 258 -12.71 3.18 9.79
CA LEU A 258 -11.79 4.05 9.07
C LEU A 258 -11.27 3.39 7.78
N LEU A 259 -10.96 2.09 7.84
CA LEU A 259 -10.45 1.35 6.70
C LEU A 259 -11.49 1.21 5.60
N VAL A 260 -12.74 0.88 5.95
CA VAL A 260 -13.84 0.74 4.97
C VAL A 260 -14.13 2.07 4.30
N VAL A 261 -14.35 3.14 5.08
CA VAL A 261 -14.63 4.48 4.55
C VAL A 261 -13.46 4.98 3.72
N GLY A 262 -12.23 4.83 4.21
CA GLY A 262 -11.01 5.21 3.50
C GLY A 262 -10.84 4.48 2.17
N CYS A 263 -11.06 3.16 2.13
CA CYS A 263 -10.95 2.38 0.90
C CYS A 263 -12.02 2.77 -0.13
N PHE A 264 -13.27 2.96 0.30
CA PHE A 264 -14.35 3.40 -0.57
C PHE A 264 -14.03 4.77 -1.19
N GLU A 265 -13.65 5.74 -0.37
CA GLU A 265 -13.29 7.08 -0.83
C GLU A 265 -12.04 7.08 -1.72
N MET A 266 -11.05 6.21 -1.44
CA MET A 266 -9.85 6.09 -2.26
C MET A 266 -10.20 5.58 -3.67
N VAL A 267 -11.10 4.59 -3.76
CA VAL A 267 -11.61 4.10 -5.05
C VAL A 267 -12.36 5.21 -5.76
N ARG A 268 -13.23 5.96 -5.07
CA ARG A 268 -13.98 7.09 -5.64
C ARG A 268 -13.06 8.15 -6.23
N LEU A 269 -12.05 8.60 -5.47
CA LEU A 269 -11.05 9.57 -5.94
C LEU A 269 -10.29 9.05 -7.15
N LYS A 270 -9.88 7.77 -7.12
CA LYS A 270 -9.12 7.16 -8.21
C LYS A 270 -9.95 6.98 -9.49
N LEU A 271 -11.25 6.70 -9.39
CA LEU A 271 -12.15 6.61 -10.54
C LEU A 271 -12.38 7.97 -11.20
N ARG A 272 -12.32 9.07 -10.43
CA ARG A 272 -12.40 10.45 -10.96
C ARG A 272 -11.08 10.95 -11.54
N SER A 273 -9.96 10.40 -11.10
CA SER A 273 -8.64 10.82 -11.56
C SER A 273 -8.40 10.49 -13.04
N GLU A 274 -7.77 11.41 -13.78
CA GLU A 274 -7.30 11.14 -15.15
C GLU A 274 -6.36 9.95 -15.24
N ARG A 275 -6.68 8.99 -16.11
CA ARG A 275 -5.89 7.73 -16.23
C ARG A 275 -4.54 7.93 -16.91
N LYS A 276 -4.44 8.88 -17.86
CA LYS A 276 -3.20 9.16 -18.62
C LYS A 276 -2.07 9.73 -17.75
N LEU A 277 -2.38 10.25 -16.56
CA LEU A 277 -1.39 10.86 -15.68
C LEU A 277 -0.76 9.84 -14.71
N GLY A 278 -1.20 8.58 -14.71
CA GLY A 278 -0.65 7.52 -13.87
C GLY A 278 -0.21 6.29 -14.67
N ALA A 279 0.21 5.25 -13.97
CA ALA A 279 0.54 3.96 -14.56
C ALA A 279 -0.74 3.21 -14.94
N SER A 280 -1.20 3.38 -16.18
CA SER A 280 -2.47 2.83 -16.69
C SER A 280 -2.53 1.31 -16.59
N GLY A 281 -1.43 0.61 -16.87
CA GLY A 281 -1.33 -0.85 -16.77
C GLY A 281 -1.57 -1.40 -15.36
N ALA A 282 -1.24 -0.63 -14.32
CA ALA A 282 -1.43 -1.05 -12.92
C ALA A 282 -2.82 -0.68 -12.35
N PHE A 283 -3.67 0.02 -13.12
CA PHE A 283 -4.92 0.59 -12.60
C PHE A 283 -5.83 -0.47 -11.97
N GLY A 284 -6.07 -1.57 -12.69
CA GLY A 284 -6.94 -2.66 -12.25
C GLY A 284 -6.43 -3.37 -11.00
N GLY A 285 -5.16 -3.76 -10.96
CA GLY A 285 -4.56 -4.42 -9.80
C GLY A 285 -4.55 -3.54 -8.55
N GLU A 286 -4.32 -2.23 -8.71
CA GLU A 286 -4.40 -1.28 -7.61
C GLU A 286 -5.83 -1.09 -7.08
N ILE A 287 -6.85 -1.03 -7.94
CA ILE A 287 -8.27 -0.97 -7.51
C ILE A 287 -8.65 -2.28 -6.80
N ALA A 288 -8.27 -3.42 -7.38
CA ALA A 288 -8.51 -4.74 -6.80
C ALA A 288 -7.94 -4.84 -5.38
N PHE A 289 -6.71 -4.37 -5.19
CA PHE A 289 -6.07 -4.37 -3.89
C PHE A 289 -6.77 -3.47 -2.87
N VAL A 290 -7.12 -2.23 -3.25
CA VAL A 290 -7.87 -1.33 -2.35
C VAL A 290 -9.24 -1.93 -2.00
N GLY A 291 -9.89 -2.59 -2.97
CA GLY A 291 -11.13 -3.35 -2.77
C GLY A 291 -10.95 -4.52 -1.80
N LEU A 292 -9.92 -5.34 -1.97
CA LEU A 292 -9.59 -6.45 -1.06
C LEU A 292 -9.33 -5.93 0.37
N LEU A 293 -8.56 -4.86 0.51
CA LEU A 293 -8.28 -4.23 1.81
C LEU A 293 -9.57 -3.71 2.47
N GLY A 294 -10.43 -3.03 1.71
CA GLY A 294 -11.74 -2.58 2.20
C GLY A 294 -12.65 -3.75 2.57
N PHE A 295 -12.62 -4.84 1.79
CA PHE A 295 -13.38 -6.06 2.05
C PHE A 295 -12.91 -6.78 3.31
N VAL A 296 -11.61 -6.82 3.60
CA VAL A 296 -11.07 -7.34 4.88
C VAL A 296 -11.64 -6.54 6.06
N GLY A 297 -11.65 -5.20 5.98
CA GLY A 297 -12.25 -4.36 7.01
C GLY A 297 -13.76 -4.60 7.16
N LEU A 298 -14.50 -4.61 6.04
CA LEU A 298 -15.95 -4.80 6.02
C LEU A 298 -16.35 -6.18 6.56
N SER A 299 -15.71 -7.25 6.08
CA SER A 299 -15.99 -8.61 6.52
C SER A 299 -15.70 -8.78 8.02
N GLY A 300 -14.70 -8.10 8.57
CA GLY A 300 -14.43 -8.08 10.02
C GLY A 300 -15.54 -7.41 10.83
N LEU A 301 -16.06 -6.27 10.34
CA LEU A 301 -17.19 -5.57 10.98
C LEU A 301 -18.49 -6.37 10.90
N VAL A 302 -18.79 -6.98 9.75
CA VAL A 302 -19.96 -7.85 9.55
C VAL A 302 -19.86 -9.09 10.42
N LEU A 303 -18.70 -9.73 10.50
CA LEU A 303 -18.46 -10.87 11.38
C LEU A 303 -18.68 -10.49 12.84
N TYR A 304 -18.27 -9.30 13.27
CA TYR A 304 -18.57 -8.80 14.61
C TYR A 304 -20.07 -8.62 14.83
N ALA A 305 -20.78 -7.94 13.93
CA ALA A 305 -22.21 -7.67 14.05
C ALA A 305 -23.06 -8.94 14.06
N MET A 306 -22.66 -9.95 13.28
CA MET A 306 -23.39 -11.21 13.09
C MET A 306 -22.77 -12.39 13.86
N GLY A 307 -21.85 -12.12 14.79
CA GLY A 307 -21.04 -13.14 15.46
C GLY A 307 -21.81 -14.14 16.32
N GLN A 308 -23.08 -13.87 16.63
CA GLN A 308 -23.97 -14.75 17.41
C GLN A 308 -25.05 -15.42 16.55
N THR A 309 -24.93 -15.35 15.22
CA THR A 309 -25.91 -15.92 14.29
C THR A 309 -25.42 -17.25 13.67
N ALA A 310 -26.33 -18.03 13.09
CA ALA A 310 -25.98 -19.24 12.33
C ALA A 310 -25.07 -18.96 11.12
N ALA A 311 -24.99 -17.69 10.66
CA ALA A 311 -24.11 -17.28 9.57
C ALA A 311 -22.64 -17.11 10.00
N MET A 312 -22.35 -17.02 11.30
CA MET A 312 -21.01 -16.72 11.83
C MET A 312 -19.91 -17.61 11.24
N PRO A 313 -20.04 -18.95 11.18
CA PRO A 313 -18.97 -19.80 10.65
C PRO A 313 -18.64 -19.52 9.17
N SER A 314 -19.66 -19.19 8.36
CA SER A 314 -19.46 -18.89 6.94
C SER A 314 -18.82 -17.51 6.76
N LEU A 315 -19.26 -16.51 7.54
CA LEU A 315 -18.64 -15.18 7.56
C LEU A 315 -17.19 -15.24 8.02
N LEU A 316 -16.89 -16.13 8.98
CA LEU A 316 -15.54 -16.35 9.46
C LEU A 316 -14.64 -16.92 8.36
N ALA A 317 -15.08 -17.94 7.63
CA ALA A 317 -14.34 -18.51 6.52
C ALA A 317 -14.04 -17.45 5.43
N ILE A 318 -15.02 -16.60 5.11
CA ILE A 318 -14.86 -15.49 4.16
C ILE A 318 -13.84 -14.48 4.66
N HIS A 319 -13.94 -14.06 5.93
CA HIS A 319 -13.01 -13.09 6.51
C HIS A 319 -11.58 -13.63 6.56
N LEU A 320 -11.39 -14.85 7.06
CA LEU A 320 -10.07 -15.50 7.13
C LEU A 320 -9.48 -15.72 5.73
N GLY A 321 -10.30 -16.12 4.76
CA GLY A 321 -9.86 -16.25 3.36
C GLY A 321 -9.38 -14.93 2.77
N ALA A 322 -10.10 -13.83 3.03
CA ALA A 322 -9.71 -12.49 2.60
C ALA A 322 -8.43 -12.00 3.29
N VAL A 323 -8.30 -12.21 4.61
CA VAL A 323 -7.11 -11.84 5.39
C VAL A 323 -5.89 -12.62 4.89
N LEU A 324 -6.03 -13.93 4.66
CA LEU A 324 -4.97 -14.78 4.14
C LEU A 324 -4.52 -14.33 2.75
N ALA A 325 -5.47 -14.07 1.84
CA ALA A 325 -5.19 -13.54 0.51
C ALA A 325 -4.47 -12.18 0.59
N PHE A 326 -4.92 -11.28 1.47
CA PHE A 326 -4.32 -9.98 1.67
C PHE A 326 -2.85 -10.07 2.09
N PHE A 327 -2.54 -10.85 3.13
CA PHE A 327 -1.17 -10.96 3.62
C PHE A 327 -0.25 -11.60 2.60
N LEU A 328 -0.68 -12.70 1.96
CA LEU A 328 0.13 -13.41 0.97
C LEU A 328 0.46 -12.54 -0.26
N LEU A 329 -0.49 -11.70 -0.69
CA LEU A 329 -0.32 -10.84 -1.86
C LEU A 329 0.32 -9.49 -1.54
N MET A 330 0.36 -9.08 -0.26
CA MET A 330 0.95 -7.83 0.23
C MET A 330 2.25 -7.41 -0.49
N PRO A 331 3.31 -8.26 -0.57
CA PRO A 331 4.59 -7.85 -1.17
C PRO A 331 4.52 -7.57 -2.68
N PHE A 332 3.50 -8.06 -3.38
CA PHE A 332 3.37 -7.93 -4.83
C PHE A 332 2.33 -6.90 -5.25
N THR A 333 1.55 -6.39 -4.30
CA THR A 333 0.47 -5.43 -4.53
C THR A 333 0.93 -3.99 -4.31
N LYS A 334 0.00 -3.05 -4.50
CA LYS A 334 0.18 -1.64 -4.09
C LYS A 334 0.61 -1.52 -2.63
N MET A 335 0.32 -2.46 -1.71
CA MET A 335 0.74 -2.34 -0.30
C MET A 335 2.24 -2.16 -0.14
N ALA A 336 3.05 -2.79 -1.00
CA ALA A 336 4.49 -2.70 -0.98
C ALA A 336 5.00 -1.25 -1.07
N HIS A 337 4.22 -0.34 -1.67
CA HIS A 337 4.56 1.07 -1.78
C HIS A 337 4.89 1.71 -0.43
N GLY A 338 4.22 1.33 0.66
CA GLY A 338 4.46 1.92 1.98
C GLY A 338 5.90 1.69 2.45
N PHE A 339 6.43 0.50 2.17
CA PHE A 339 7.78 0.09 2.53
C PHE A 339 8.83 0.73 1.62
N TYR A 340 8.67 0.66 0.30
CA TYR A 340 9.56 1.32 -0.64
C TYR A 340 9.58 2.84 -0.44
N ARG A 341 8.43 3.43 -0.11
CA ARG A 341 8.32 4.85 0.21
C ARG A 341 9.11 5.22 1.45
N LEU A 342 8.97 4.44 2.53
CA LEU A 342 9.72 4.69 3.75
C LEU A 342 11.23 4.59 3.50
N ALA A 343 11.66 3.61 2.70
CA ALA A 343 13.05 3.49 2.27
C ALA A 343 13.51 4.68 1.43
N ALA A 344 12.69 5.15 0.49
CA ALA A 344 12.98 6.33 -0.35
C ALA A 344 13.12 7.61 0.48
N LEU A 345 12.23 7.81 1.47
CA LEU A 345 12.28 8.94 2.40
C LEU A 345 13.51 8.85 3.32
N ALA A 346 13.88 7.65 3.78
CA ALA A 346 15.07 7.45 4.59
C ALA A 346 16.35 7.73 3.79
N ALA A 347 16.41 7.30 2.53
CA ALA A 347 17.50 7.65 1.61
C ALA A 347 17.53 9.16 1.32
N ASP A 348 16.37 9.80 1.14
CA ASP A 348 16.27 11.25 0.92
C ASP A 348 16.76 12.07 2.13
N ALA A 349 16.43 11.60 3.34
CA ALA A 349 16.89 12.22 4.58
C ALA A 349 18.42 12.24 4.71
N GLN A 350 19.13 11.26 4.13
CA GLN A 350 20.60 11.23 4.12
C GLN A 350 21.20 12.42 3.36
N ARG A 351 20.48 12.99 2.37
CA ARG A 351 20.99 14.15 1.62
C ARG A 351 20.91 15.46 2.42
N LYS A 352 20.06 15.50 3.45
CA LYS A 352 19.72 16.71 4.21
C LYS A 352 20.57 16.88 5.49
N GLY A 353 21.38 15.89 5.87
CA GLY A 353 22.21 15.92 7.08
C GLY A 353 23.52 15.16 6.93
#